data_AF-A0A6G1SM54-F1
#
_entry.id   AF-A0A6G1SM54-F1
#
_cell.length_a   1.000
_cell.length_b   1.000
_cell.length_c   1.000
_cell.angle_alpha   90.00
_cell.angle_beta   90.00
_cell.angle_gamma   90.00
#
_symmetry.space_group_name_H-M   'P 1'
#
loop_
_entity.id
_entity.type
_entity.pdbx_description
1 polymer ?
#
loop_
_entity_poly.entity_id
_entity_poly.type
_entity_poly.pdbx_seq_one_letter_code
_entity_poly.pdbx_strand_id
1 'polypeptide(L)'
;MIRSLSSALFLLLAVAVTSSYAQFRPPSIIGITHIVRYQNTACTNADQESGTCLADAECSRRAGTNIGTCANGYGTCCSFKFTCGGTTNQNETTFVNPQYPKGENGTDTCQVTIEKANNVCQLRLDFEDFTLAQPDENGLCTTD
;
A
#
# COMPACT_ATOMS: atom_id res chain seq x y z
N MET A 1 -68.70 -49.77 -2.51
CA MET A 1 -70.07 -49.21 -2.55
C MET A 1 -70.04 -47.84 -1.87
N ILE A 2 -69.96 -46.78 -2.70
CA ILE A 2 -70.42 -45.37 -2.57
C ILE A 2 -70.57 -44.71 -1.16
N ARG A 3 -69.92 -43.51 -1.04
CA ARG A 3 -70.29 -42.20 -0.40
C ARG A 3 -69.18 -41.71 0.55
N SER A 4 -68.52 -40.56 0.35
CA SER A 4 -69.03 -39.16 0.42
C SER A 4 -67.94 -38.22 -0.13
N LEU A 5 -68.13 -37.51 -1.26
CA LEU A 5 -68.64 -36.12 -1.43
C LEU A 5 -67.96 -35.00 -0.61
N SER A 6 -67.38 -34.04 -1.36
CA SER A 6 -67.20 -32.57 -1.15
C SER A 6 -65.77 -32.14 -1.49
N SER A 7 -65.44 -31.75 -2.73
CA SER A 7 -65.77 -30.49 -3.43
C SER A 7 -65.12 -29.25 -2.79
N ALA A 8 -63.94 -28.86 -3.29
CA ALA A 8 -63.54 -27.46 -3.43
C ALA A 8 -62.35 -27.35 -4.40
N LEU A 9 -62.71 -27.07 -5.64
CA LEU A 9 -61.99 -26.36 -6.69
C LEU A 9 -60.91 -25.38 -6.17
N PHE A 10 -59.66 -25.49 -6.64
CA PHE A 10 -58.84 -24.32 -6.98
C PHE A 10 -57.91 -24.65 -8.16
N LEU A 11 -58.20 -24.00 -9.29
CA LEU A 11 -57.37 -23.97 -10.49
C LEU A 11 -56.06 -23.20 -10.25
N LEU A 12 -55.00 -23.71 -10.89
CA LEU A 12 -53.89 -23.02 -11.58
C LEU A 12 -53.20 -21.83 -10.88
N LEU A 13 -51.88 -21.97 -10.68
CA LEU A 13 -50.87 -21.23 -11.45
C LEU A 13 -49.46 -21.74 -11.12
N ALA A 14 -48.76 -22.22 -12.15
CA ALA A 14 -47.32 -22.40 -12.10
C ALA A 14 -46.65 -21.03 -12.06
N VAL A 15 -45.78 -20.80 -11.07
CA VAL A 15 -44.63 -19.90 -11.25
C VAL A 15 -43.43 -20.57 -10.61
N ALA A 16 -42.59 -21.18 -11.45
CA ALA A 16 -41.23 -21.50 -11.08
C ALA A 16 -40.45 -20.17 -10.96
N VAL A 17 -40.37 -19.62 -9.74
CA VAL A 17 -39.39 -18.57 -9.46
C VAL A 17 -38.16 -19.26 -8.89
N THR A 18 -37.14 -19.42 -9.73
CA THR A 18 -35.79 -19.76 -9.31
C THR A 18 -35.25 -18.60 -8.48
N SER A 19 -35.53 -18.60 -7.17
CA SER A 19 -34.94 -17.64 -6.26
C SER A 19 -33.58 -18.19 -5.83
N SER A 20 -32.50 -17.61 -6.37
CA SER A 20 -31.16 -17.76 -5.84
C SER A 20 -31.19 -17.29 -4.38
N TYR A 21 -31.30 -18.21 -3.43
CA TYR A 21 -31.05 -17.89 -2.03
C TYR A 21 -29.55 -17.66 -1.85
N ALA A 22 -29.08 -16.48 -2.25
CA ALA A 22 -27.92 -15.89 -1.60
C ALA A 22 -28.34 -15.69 -0.14
N GLN A 23 -27.94 -16.63 0.73
CA GLN A 23 -28.10 -16.56 2.17
C GLN A 23 -27.38 -15.29 2.66
N PHE A 24 -28.08 -14.17 2.71
CA PHE A 24 -27.60 -12.96 3.35
C PHE A 24 -27.61 -13.22 4.85
N ARG A 25 -26.52 -13.79 5.38
CA ARG A 25 -26.31 -13.89 6.83
C ARG A 25 -26.31 -12.47 7.38
N PRO A 26 -27.21 -12.11 8.31
CA PRO A 26 -27.10 -10.83 9.00
C PRO A 26 -25.76 -10.80 9.75
N PRO A 27 -24.97 -9.72 9.63
CA PRO A 27 -23.72 -9.63 10.37
C PRO A 27 -24.04 -9.64 11.87
N SER A 28 -23.39 -10.57 12.59
CA SER A 28 -23.47 -10.66 14.04
C SER A 28 -22.95 -9.36 14.67
N ILE A 29 -23.70 -8.87 15.66
CA ILE A 29 -23.54 -7.57 16.32
C ILE A 29 -22.36 -7.52 17.31
N ILE A 30 -21.45 -8.49 17.29
CA ILE A 30 -20.17 -8.50 18.04
C ILE A 30 -18.98 -8.24 17.10
N GLY A 31 -19.20 -7.40 16.11
CA GLY A 31 -18.20 -6.94 15.15
C GLY A 31 -17.90 -5.48 15.36
N ILE A 32 -17.40 -5.08 16.53
CA ILE A 32 -16.60 -3.84 16.63
C ILE A 32 -15.25 -4.11 15.97
N THR A 33 -15.26 -4.35 14.64
CA THR A 33 -14.07 -4.13 13.85
C THR A 33 -13.87 -2.62 13.88
N HIS A 34 -13.04 -2.15 14.81
CA HIS A 34 -12.32 -0.92 14.60
C HIS A 34 -11.45 -1.16 13.36
N ILE A 35 -12.06 -1.00 12.18
CA ILE A 35 -11.32 -0.70 10.96
C ILE A 35 -10.78 0.69 11.24
N VAL A 36 -9.65 0.73 11.96
CA VAL A 36 -8.86 1.94 12.08
C VAL A 36 -8.41 2.20 10.66
N ARG A 37 -9.12 3.11 9.99
CA ARG A 37 -8.60 3.68 8.75
C ARG A 37 -7.49 4.60 9.20
N TYR A 38 -6.29 4.03 9.33
CA TYR A 38 -5.08 4.83 9.39
C TYR A 38 -5.11 5.65 8.10
N GLN A 39 -5.38 6.96 8.20
CA GLN A 39 -4.92 7.84 7.15
C GLN A 39 -3.41 7.61 7.12
N ASN A 40 -2.85 7.30 5.95
CA ASN A 40 -1.43 7.06 5.79
C ASN A 40 -0.67 8.30 6.30
N THR A 41 -0.29 8.30 7.58
CA THR A 41 0.35 9.43 8.24
C THR A 41 1.85 9.21 8.27
N ALA A 42 2.61 10.27 8.10
CA ALA A 42 4.05 10.23 8.30
C ALA A 42 4.40 9.75 9.71
N CYS A 43 5.47 8.96 9.81
CA CYS A 43 6.07 8.49 11.05
C CYS A 43 7.60 8.46 10.88
N THR A 44 8.33 8.44 11.99
CA THR A 44 9.79 8.49 11.99
C THR A 44 10.34 7.58 13.08
N ASN A 45 11.45 6.90 12.83
CA ASN A 45 12.15 6.10 13.84
C ASN A 45 13.18 6.94 14.65
N ALA A 46 13.91 6.30 15.56
CA ALA A 46 14.92 6.97 16.38
C ALA A 46 16.12 7.50 15.56
N ASP A 47 16.39 6.89 14.40
CA ASP A 47 17.47 7.27 13.48
C ASP A 47 17.03 8.34 12.47
N GLN A 48 15.87 8.98 12.70
CA GLN A 48 15.27 9.98 11.81
C GLN A 48 14.88 9.45 10.42
N GLU A 49 14.75 8.13 10.27
CA GLU A 49 14.23 7.53 9.05
C GLU A 49 12.73 7.75 8.94
N SER A 50 12.32 8.41 7.86
CA SER A 50 10.92 8.65 7.53
C SER A 50 10.23 7.39 7.00
N GLY A 51 8.96 7.25 7.34
CA GLY A 51 8.08 6.21 6.81
C GLY A 51 6.61 6.61 6.86
N THR A 52 5.77 5.69 6.42
CA THR A 52 4.32 5.84 6.41
C THR A 52 3.71 4.84 7.38
N CYS A 53 2.81 5.30 8.24
CA CYS A 53 2.09 4.45 9.17
C CYS A 53 1.07 3.59 8.43
N LEU A 54 1.33 2.27 8.38
CA LEU A 54 0.52 1.30 7.64
C LEU A 54 0.13 0.11 8.53
N ALA A 55 -0.86 -0.65 8.08
CA ALA A 55 -1.08 -1.99 8.61
C ALA A 55 0.12 -2.90 8.25
N ASP A 56 0.50 -3.79 9.16
CA ASP A 56 1.66 -4.66 8.98
C ASP A 56 1.59 -5.52 7.71
N ALA A 57 0.41 -6.07 7.42
CA ALA A 57 0.15 -6.82 6.19
C ALA A 57 0.32 -5.97 4.92
N GLU A 58 -0.03 -4.69 4.97
CA GLU A 58 0.13 -3.78 3.83
C GLU A 58 1.60 -3.38 3.61
N CYS A 59 2.34 -3.12 4.69
CA CYS A 59 3.78 -2.86 4.64
C CYS A 59 4.51 -4.05 3.99
N SER A 60 4.20 -5.26 4.46
CA SER A 60 4.77 -6.51 3.92
C SER A 60 4.40 -6.75 2.45
N ARG A 61 3.13 -6.53 2.09
CA ARG A 61 2.63 -6.72 0.71
C ARG A 61 3.32 -5.78 -0.29
N ARG A 62 3.69 -4.58 0.16
CA ARG A 62 4.42 -3.58 -0.63
C ARG A 62 5.94 -3.75 -0.60
N ALA A 63 6.43 -4.81 0.04
CA ALA A 63 7.85 -5.06 0.28
C ALA A 63 8.57 -3.90 0.99
N GLY A 64 7.86 -3.22 1.90
CA GLY A 64 8.43 -2.20 2.76
C GLY A 64 9.15 -2.78 3.98
N THR A 65 9.95 -1.95 4.63
CA THR A 65 10.69 -2.31 5.84
C THR A 65 10.00 -1.73 7.08
N ASN A 66 9.79 -2.55 8.10
CA ASN A 66 9.30 -2.09 9.39
C ASN A 66 10.45 -1.37 10.13
N ILE A 67 10.30 -0.06 10.32
CA ILE A 67 11.27 0.78 11.03
C ILE A 67 10.78 1.21 12.42
N GLY A 68 9.58 0.78 12.83
CA GLY A 68 9.02 1.09 14.14
C GLY A 68 7.51 0.88 14.22
N THR A 69 6.93 1.28 15.34
CA THR A 69 5.49 1.22 15.57
C THR A 69 4.87 2.61 15.52
N CYS A 70 3.65 2.71 15.01
CA CYS A 70 2.87 3.95 14.96
C CYS A 70 1.45 3.70 15.48
N ALA A 71 0.64 4.77 15.54
CA ALA A 71 -0.76 4.71 16.00
C ALA A 71 -0.93 3.96 17.35
N ASN A 72 -0.13 4.32 18.36
CA ASN A 72 -0.13 3.68 19.69
C ASN A 72 0.10 2.15 19.67
N GLY A 73 0.88 1.66 18.71
CA GLY A 73 1.24 0.25 18.59
C GLY A 73 0.29 -0.59 17.73
N TYR A 74 -0.76 0.02 17.16
CA TYR A 74 -1.67 -0.69 16.26
C TYR A 74 -1.20 -0.71 14.80
N GLY A 75 -0.21 0.10 14.44
CA GLY A 75 0.34 0.17 13.09
C GLY A 75 1.86 0.01 13.06
N THR A 76 2.37 -0.26 11.87
CA THR A 76 3.79 -0.36 11.55
C THR A 76 4.22 0.91 10.83
N CYS A 77 5.29 1.54 11.29
CA CYS A 77 5.96 2.59 10.55
C CYS A 77 6.80 1.92 9.45
N CYS A 78 6.36 2.10 8.20
CA CYS A 78 6.89 1.38 7.06
C CYS A 78 7.72 2.31 6.17
N SER A 79 8.97 1.97 5.88
CA SER A 79 9.79 2.69 4.91
C SER A 79 9.88 1.93 3.58
N PHE A 80 9.90 2.69 2.48
CA PHE A 80 9.99 2.16 1.12
C PHE A 80 11.26 2.69 0.46
N LYS A 81 12.38 2.02 0.75
CA LYS A 81 13.67 2.37 0.17
C LYS A 81 14.01 1.50 -1.03
N PHE A 82 14.61 2.10 -2.05
CA PHE A 82 15.18 1.40 -3.18
C PHE A 82 16.47 2.10 -3.63
N THR A 83 17.29 1.39 -4.41
CA THR A 83 18.63 1.84 -4.78
C THR A 83 18.91 1.64 -6.27
N CYS A 84 20.15 1.87 -6.70
CA CYS A 84 20.61 1.77 -8.08
C CYS A 84 20.15 0.47 -8.77
N GLY A 85 19.75 0.59 -10.02
CA GLY A 85 19.15 -0.49 -10.83
C GLY A 85 17.68 -0.79 -10.48
N GLY A 86 17.15 -0.17 -9.43
CA GLY A 86 15.79 -0.38 -8.97
C GLY A 86 14.73 0.25 -9.89
N THR A 87 13.56 -0.36 -9.87
CA THR A 87 12.34 0.16 -10.50
C THR A 87 11.23 0.24 -9.46
N THR A 88 10.49 1.35 -9.45
CA THR A 88 9.34 1.53 -8.56
C THR A 88 8.14 2.13 -9.30
N ASN A 89 6.95 1.66 -8.96
CA ASN A 89 5.67 2.28 -9.34
C ASN A 89 4.85 2.75 -8.12
N GLN A 90 5.46 2.70 -6.92
CA GLN A 90 4.80 2.99 -5.66
C GLN A 90 4.90 4.48 -5.33
N ASN A 91 3.89 5.02 -4.66
CA ASN A 91 3.94 6.37 -4.08
C ASN A 91 4.78 6.36 -2.79
N GLU A 92 5.34 7.52 -2.43
CA GLU A 92 6.04 7.71 -1.14
C GLU A 92 7.27 6.79 -0.97
N THR A 93 8.07 6.64 -2.03
CA THR A 93 9.31 5.86 -2.02
C THR A 93 10.54 6.75 -1.94
N THR A 94 11.53 6.32 -1.17
CA THR A 94 12.81 7.01 -1.00
C THR A 94 13.90 6.30 -1.79
N PHE A 95 14.53 7.01 -2.71
CA PHE A 95 15.75 6.53 -3.37
C PHE A 95 16.95 6.83 -2.46
N VAL A 96 17.83 5.83 -2.29
CA VAL A 96 19.06 5.97 -1.52
C VAL A 96 20.24 5.39 -2.30
N ASN A 97 21.43 5.97 -2.13
CA ASN A 97 22.65 5.35 -2.63
C ASN A 97 22.89 4.00 -1.91
N PRO A 98 23.53 3.03 -2.57
CA PRO A 98 23.80 1.69 -2.02
C PRO A 98 24.37 1.63 -0.61
N GLN A 99 25.16 2.64 -0.22
CA GLN A 99 25.82 2.69 1.09
C GLN A 99 25.13 3.60 2.12
N TYR A 100 23.98 4.19 1.79
CA TYR A 100 23.25 5.10 2.68
C TYR A 100 23.06 4.51 4.09
N PRO A 101 23.29 5.27 5.18
CA PRO A 101 23.55 6.71 5.24
C PRO A 101 25.01 7.13 5.00
N LYS A 102 25.88 6.20 4.60
CA LYS A 102 27.25 6.54 4.23
C LYS A 102 27.29 7.06 2.80
N GLY A 103 28.17 8.03 2.56
CA GLY A 103 28.55 8.42 1.20
C GLY A 103 29.19 7.26 0.45
N GLU A 104 29.17 7.36 -0.87
CA GLU A 104 29.69 6.36 -1.79
C GLU A 104 30.58 7.05 -2.81
N ASN A 105 31.77 6.50 -3.05
CA ASN A 105 32.74 7.01 -4.03
C ASN A 105 32.80 6.08 -5.26
N GLY A 106 31.65 5.50 -5.62
CA GLY A 106 31.53 4.58 -6.74
C GLY A 106 31.76 5.31 -8.07
N THR A 107 32.42 4.65 -9.02
CA THR A 107 32.59 5.17 -10.39
C THR A 107 31.45 4.77 -11.33
N ASP A 108 30.50 3.98 -10.83
CA ASP A 108 29.39 3.44 -11.60
C ASP A 108 28.22 4.44 -11.67
N THR A 109 27.62 4.55 -12.85
CA THR A 109 26.39 5.33 -13.02
C THR A 109 25.24 4.65 -12.28
N CYS A 110 24.70 5.32 -11.26
CA CYS A 110 23.49 4.88 -10.58
C CYS A 110 22.24 5.32 -11.35
N GLN A 111 21.51 4.38 -11.94
CA GLN A 111 20.24 4.64 -12.61
C GLN A 111 19.06 4.07 -11.83
N VAL A 112 17.94 4.77 -11.83
CA VAL A 112 16.67 4.30 -11.27
C VAL A 112 15.52 4.57 -12.22
N THR A 113 14.52 3.70 -12.22
CA THR A 113 13.33 3.84 -13.06
C THR A 113 12.10 4.06 -12.19
N ILE A 114 11.36 5.15 -12.46
CA ILE A 114 10.05 5.39 -11.83
C ILE A 114 8.97 5.15 -12.87
N GLU A 115 8.25 4.05 -12.71
CA GLU A 115 7.08 3.71 -13.50
C GLU A 115 5.89 4.54 -13.03
N LYS A 116 5.57 5.57 -13.79
CA LYS A 116 4.47 6.49 -13.47
C LYS A 116 3.14 5.74 -13.45
N ALA A 117 2.44 5.81 -12.32
CA ALA A 117 1.09 5.27 -12.20
C ALA A 117 0.08 5.95 -13.16
N ASN A 118 -1.03 5.26 -13.42
CA ASN A 118 -2.15 5.80 -14.18
C ASN A 118 -2.72 7.05 -13.49
N ASN A 119 -3.15 8.04 -14.29
CA ASN A 119 -3.71 9.31 -13.80
C ASN A 119 -2.77 10.19 -12.95
N VAL A 120 -1.47 9.90 -12.90
CA VAL A 120 -0.45 10.81 -12.36
C VAL A 120 0.04 11.74 -13.46
N CYS A 121 0.04 13.06 -13.20
CA CYS A 121 0.50 14.08 -14.14
C CYS A 121 1.92 14.60 -13.83
N GLN A 122 2.36 14.48 -12.59
CA GLN A 122 3.63 15.01 -12.11
C GLN A 122 4.23 14.07 -11.07
N LEU A 123 5.53 13.83 -11.18
CA LEU A 123 6.34 13.26 -10.12
C LEU A 123 6.96 14.42 -9.33
N ARG A 124 6.85 14.36 -8.00
CA ARG A 124 7.54 15.28 -7.10
C ARG A 124 8.78 14.58 -6.58
N LEU A 125 9.92 15.25 -6.70
CA LEU A 125 11.19 14.81 -6.12
C LEU A 125 11.56 15.80 -5.03
N ASP A 126 11.77 15.29 -3.82
CA ASP A 126 12.28 16.03 -2.70
C ASP A 126 13.64 15.42 -2.32
N PHE A 127 14.64 16.28 -2.09
CA PHE A 127 15.96 15.86 -1.63
C PHE A 127 15.99 16.00 -0.10
N GLU A 128 15.87 14.87 0.61
CA GLU A 128 15.90 14.85 2.09
C GLU A 128 17.33 15.00 2.62
N ASP A 129 18.27 14.29 2.01
CA ASP A 129 19.71 14.38 2.28
C ASP A 129 20.45 14.32 0.93
N PHE A 130 21.30 15.32 0.68
CA PHE A 130 22.00 15.45 -0.58
C PHE A 130 23.34 16.17 -0.40
N THR A 131 24.42 15.41 -0.59
CA THR A 131 25.79 15.92 -0.61
C THR A 131 26.53 15.27 -1.77
N LEU A 132 27.21 16.09 -2.55
CA LEU A 132 28.09 15.67 -3.66
C LEU A 132 29.47 16.31 -3.49
N ALA A 133 30.46 15.81 -4.22
CA ALA A 133 31.78 16.44 -4.27
C ALA A 133 31.68 17.84 -4.91
N GLN A 134 32.65 18.70 -4.59
CA GLN A 134 32.73 20.03 -5.20
C GLN A 134 33.18 19.92 -6.66
N PRO A 135 32.69 20.81 -7.55
CA PRO A 135 33.21 20.88 -8.91
C PRO A 135 34.69 21.31 -8.91
N ASP A 136 35.39 21.02 -10.01
CA ASP A 136 36.77 21.47 -10.20
C ASP A 136 36.90 22.99 -10.36
N GLU A 137 38.12 23.49 -10.53
CA GLU A 137 38.41 24.93 -10.70
C GLU A 137 37.70 25.57 -11.92
N ASN A 138 37.26 24.76 -12.88
CA ASN A 138 36.53 25.19 -14.08
C ASN A 138 35.01 25.04 -13.94
N GLY A 139 34.51 24.54 -12.81
CA GLY A 139 33.09 24.28 -12.58
C GLY A 139 32.60 22.94 -13.13
N LEU A 140 33.48 21.98 -13.43
CA LEU A 140 33.12 20.66 -13.96
C LEU A 140 33.00 19.62 -12.83
N CYS A 141 31.87 18.90 -12.80
CA CYS A 141 31.65 17.77 -11.88
C CYS A 141 32.25 16.50 -12.49
N THR A 142 33.52 16.21 -12.20
CA THR A 142 34.24 15.04 -12.76
C THR A 142 34.44 13.90 -11.76
N THR A 143 34.14 14.16 -10.48
CA THR A 143 34.25 13.21 -9.37
C THR A 143 33.08 13.43 -8.43
N ASP A 144 32.53 12.35 -7.87
CA ASP A 144 31.53 12.34 -6.79
C ASP A 144 31.93 11.32 -5.72
#